data_AF-A0A386WUN9-F1
#
_entry.id   AF-A0A386WUN9-F1
#
_cell.length_a   1.000
_cell.length_b   1.000
_cell.length_c   1.000
_cell.angle_alpha   90.00
_cell.angle_beta   90.00
_cell.angle_gamma   90.00
#
_symmetry.space_group_name_H-M   'P 1'
#
loop_
_entity.id
_entity.type
_entity.pdbx_description
1 polymer ?
#
loop_
_entity_poly.entity_id
_entity_poly.type
_entity_poly.pdbx_seq_one_letter_code
_entity_poly.pdbx_strand_id
1 'polypeptide(L)'
;MGTDPQQAAGKPAAKRQFRIWRGDETGGDLKDYTVEVNEGEVVLDVIHRLQATEAPDLACRWNCKAGKCGSCSMEINGKPRLGCMTRMSTFEESETVTVTPLRTFPVIRDLVTDVSFNYEKARETPAFAPPADVAPGDYRMQQVDVERSQEFRKCIECFLCQNVCHVIRDHDENKPAFSGPRYFIRAAELDMHPLDARTDRREYAQSDMGLGFCNITKCCTEVCPEHIKITDNGIIPMKERVVDRRYDPLVWLGNKIFRRGQVPQTSATSGHSSGAVTSGAAQGGAHAHGGGSHAGGVHSHAGGSHDSAAERQAQQGVNWHREVPHPTAPAVDANGKLPLTELTFNKAAAPSPFGDDVTFPLPPEHLNFAHPQQDEPKH
;
A
#
# COMPACT_ATOMS: atom_id res chain seq x y z
N MET A 1 -3.09 -49.24 -4.07
CA MET A 1 -3.78 -48.15 -4.79
C MET A 1 -2.69 -47.26 -5.35
N GLY A 2 -2.36 -47.43 -6.63
CA GLY A 2 -1.29 -46.67 -7.27
C GLY A 2 -1.70 -45.22 -7.43
N THR A 3 -0.86 -44.32 -6.94
CA THR A 3 -0.95 -42.89 -7.27
C THR A 3 -0.41 -42.69 -8.67
N ASP A 4 -1.31 -42.30 -9.56
CA ASP A 4 -1.04 -41.97 -10.95
C ASP A 4 -0.03 -40.80 -11.03
N PRO A 5 1.16 -40.96 -11.65
CA PRO A 5 2.17 -39.89 -11.75
C PRO A 5 1.76 -38.71 -12.65
N GLN A 6 0.55 -38.75 -13.23
CA GLN A 6 0.13 -37.86 -14.31
C GLN A 6 -0.54 -36.54 -13.84
N GLN A 7 -0.67 -36.29 -12.53
CA GLN A 7 -1.32 -35.09 -11.98
C GLN A 7 -0.42 -33.85 -11.80
N ALA A 8 0.83 -33.88 -12.26
CA ALA A 8 1.74 -32.72 -12.19
C ALA A 8 1.99 -32.02 -13.54
N ALA A 9 1.33 -32.44 -14.62
CA ALA A 9 1.35 -31.70 -15.88
C ALA A 9 0.26 -30.64 -15.84
N GLY A 10 0.62 -29.40 -15.48
CA GLY A 10 -0.28 -28.24 -15.56
C GLY A 10 -0.92 -28.15 -16.96
N LYS A 11 -2.15 -27.62 -17.03
CA LYS A 11 -2.88 -27.50 -18.30
C LYS A 11 -1.99 -26.80 -19.34
N PRO A 12 -1.89 -27.32 -20.59
CA PRO A 12 -1.04 -26.71 -21.61
C PRO A 12 -1.45 -25.26 -21.87
N ALA A 13 -0.46 -24.43 -22.21
CA ALA A 13 -0.66 -23.03 -22.57
C ALA A 13 -1.77 -22.90 -23.63
N ALA A 14 -2.68 -21.96 -23.41
CA ALA A 14 -3.78 -21.70 -24.32
C ALA A 14 -3.64 -20.32 -24.94
N LYS A 15 -3.79 -20.24 -26.27
CA LYS A 15 -3.88 -18.95 -26.97
C LYS A 15 -5.13 -18.20 -26.54
N ARG A 16 -4.96 -16.96 -26.11
CA ARG A 16 -6.03 -16.03 -25.72
C ARG A 16 -5.96 -14.77 -26.56
N GLN A 17 -7.13 -14.17 -26.79
CA GLN A 17 -7.24 -12.91 -27.53
C GLN A 17 -7.16 -11.72 -26.58
N PHE A 18 -6.30 -10.77 -26.91
CA PHE A 18 -6.12 -9.52 -26.20
C PHE A 18 -6.32 -8.32 -27.12
N ARG A 19 -6.95 -7.27 -26.58
CA ARG A 19 -7.01 -5.95 -27.21
C ARG A 19 -6.30 -4.95 -26.32
N ILE A 20 -5.12 -4.50 -26.72
CA ILE A 20 -4.31 -3.57 -25.91
C ILE A 20 -4.29 -2.21 -26.59
N TRP A 21 -4.58 -1.17 -25.82
CA TRP A 21 -4.44 0.21 -26.29
C TRP A 21 -2.96 0.50 -26.60
N ARG A 22 -2.66 1.04 -27.79
CA ARG A 22 -1.32 1.46 -28.24
C ARG A 22 -1.31 2.88 -28.81
N GLY A 23 -0.24 3.67 -28.53
CA GLY A 23 -0.12 5.09 -28.93
C GLY A 23 0.40 6.04 -27.83
N ASP A 24 0.10 7.33 -27.92
CA ASP A 24 0.56 8.39 -27.00
C ASP A 24 -0.44 9.57 -26.91
N GLU A 25 0.03 10.74 -26.46
CA GLU A 25 -0.72 11.99 -26.36
C GLU A 25 -1.35 12.46 -27.69
N THR A 26 -0.80 12.07 -28.84
CA THR A 26 -1.29 12.47 -30.16
C THR A 26 -2.44 11.59 -30.67
N GLY A 27 -2.68 10.45 -30.03
CA GLY A 27 -3.71 9.50 -30.39
C GLY A 27 -3.25 8.05 -30.26
N GLY A 28 -4.16 7.12 -30.54
CA GLY A 28 -3.88 5.70 -30.54
C GLY A 28 -5.13 4.85 -30.65
N ASP A 29 -4.93 3.55 -30.79
CA ASP A 29 -5.97 2.58 -31.09
C ASP A 29 -5.78 1.29 -30.30
N LEU A 30 -6.84 0.49 -30.19
CA LEU A 30 -6.73 -0.88 -29.73
C LEU A 30 -6.05 -1.73 -30.81
N LYS A 31 -5.04 -2.51 -30.40
CA LYS A 31 -4.38 -3.53 -31.23
C LYS A 31 -4.71 -4.92 -30.71
N ASP A 32 -5.03 -5.81 -31.63
CA ASP A 32 -5.32 -7.21 -31.35
C ASP A 32 -4.02 -8.01 -31.23
N TYR A 33 -3.96 -8.88 -30.23
CA TYR A 33 -2.86 -9.80 -29.98
C TYR A 33 -3.40 -11.19 -29.67
N THR A 34 -2.73 -12.23 -30.19
CA THR A 34 -3.02 -13.62 -29.85
C THR A 34 -1.83 -14.20 -29.11
N VAL A 35 -1.96 -14.31 -27.78
CA VAL A 35 -0.84 -14.63 -26.91
C VAL A 35 -1.13 -15.90 -26.11
N GLU A 36 -0.09 -16.71 -25.93
CA GLU A 36 -0.17 -17.88 -25.06
C GLU A 36 -0.37 -17.45 -23.61
N VAL A 37 -1.27 -18.12 -22.89
CA VAL A 37 -1.52 -17.88 -21.46
C VAL A 37 -1.44 -19.20 -20.71
N ASN A 38 -0.63 -19.22 -19.66
CA ASN A 38 -0.46 -20.37 -18.78
C ASN A 38 -1.44 -20.31 -17.60
N GLU A 39 -1.70 -21.47 -17.01
CA GLU A 39 -2.49 -21.56 -15.78
C GLU A 39 -1.84 -20.77 -14.64
N GLY A 40 -2.66 -20.04 -13.88
CA GLY A 40 -2.22 -19.23 -12.75
C GLY A 40 -1.70 -17.83 -13.10
N GLU A 41 -1.54 -17.50 -14.38
CA GLU A 41 -1.07 -16.17 -14.80
C GLU A 41 -2.09 -15.06 -14.52
N VAL A 42 -1.55 -13.86 -14.33
CA VAL A 42 -2.31 -12.61 -14.24
C VAL A 42 -2.13 -11.78 -15.50
N VAL A 43 -2.99 -10.78 -15.71
CA VAL A 43 -2.94 -9.91 -16.90
C VAL A 43 -1.57 -9.25 -17.07
N LEU A 44 -0.89 -8.88 -15.97
CA LEU A 44 0.47 -8.32 -16.05
C LEU A 44 1.50 -9.31 -16.61
N ASP A 45 1.40 -10.61 -16.32
CA ASP A 45 2.30 -11.62 -16.89
C ASP A 45 2.16 -11.67 -18.40
N VAL A 46 0.92 -11.57 -18.90
CA VAL A 46 0.63 -11.56 -20.33
C VAL A 46 1.16 -10.28 -21.00
N ILE A 47 1.05 -9.14 -20.33
CA ILE A 47 1.65 -7.88 -20.81
C ILE A 47 3.18 -8.01 -20.93
N HIS A 48 3.85 -8.59 -19.94
CA HIS A 48 5.30 -8.85 -20.02
C HIS A 48 5.66 -9.85 -21.10
N ARG A 49 4.83 -10.86 -21.31
CA ARG A 49 5.02 -11.82 -22.41
C ARG A 49 4.97 -11.10 -23.76
N LEU A 50 3.99 -10.23 -23.97
CA LEU A 50 3.92 -9.40 -25.17
C LEU A 50 5.14 -8.49 -25.32
N GLN A 51 5.63 -7.88 -24.24
CA GLN A 51 6.90 -7.12 -24.27
C GLN A 51 8.10 -7.99 -24.66
N ALA A 52 8.13 -9.26 -24.26
CA ALA A 52 9.23 -10.15 -24.61
C ALA A 52 9.15 -10.69 -26.05
N THR A 53 7.97 -10.68 -26.68
CA THR A 53 7.73 -11.36 -27.96
C THR A 53 7.27 -10.44 -29.08
N GLU A 54 6.03 -9.96 -29.02
CA GLU A 54 5.31 -9.35 -30.14
C GLU A 54 5.32 -7.81 -30.11
N ALA A 55 5.45 -7.21 -28.93
CA ALA A 55 5.40 -5.77 -28.71
C ALA A 55 6.48 -5.28 -27.72
N PRO A 56 7.79 -5.38 -28.07
CA PRO A 56 8.89 -4.96 -27.17
C PRO A 56 8.90 -3.48 -26.79
N ASP A 57 8.15 -2.68 -27.54
CA ASP A 57 8.01 -1.24 -27.35
C ASP A 57 6.74 -0.86 -26.57
N LEU A 58 5.93 -1.84 -26.12
CA LEU A 58 4.74 -1.62 -25.29
C LEU A 58 5.13 -1.03 -23.93
N ALA A 59 4.63 0.15 -23.61
CA ALA A 59 4.86 0.79 -22.32
C ALA A 59 3.79 0.41 -21.28
N CYS A 60 4.23 0.02 -20.09
CA CYS A 60 3.37 -0.17 -18.92
C CYS A 60 4.14 0.18 -17.64
N ARG A 61 3.43 0.60 -16.58
CA ARG A 61 4.02 0.74 -15.24
C ARG A 61 3.78 -0.50 -14.41
N TRP A 62 4.82 -0.97 -13.74
CA TRP A 62 4.76 -2.10 -12.82
C TRP A 62 5.99 -2.09 -11.91
N ASN A 63 5.95 -2.87 -10.83
CA ASN A 63 7.10 -3.08 -9.94
C ASN A 63 6.92 -4.35 -9.09
N CYS A 64 6.19 -4.28 -7.96
CA CYS A 64 6.23 -5.31 -6.91
C CYS A 64 5.63 -6.69 -7.28
N LYS A 65 4.75 -6.75 -8.29
CA LYS A 65 3.96 -7.94 -8.66
C LYS A 65 3.19 -8.64 -7.50
N ALA A 66 2.94 -7.92 -6.40
CA ALA A 66 2.31 -8.47 -5.19
C ALA A 66 1.07 -7.68 -4.74
N GLY A 67 0.59 -6.75 -5.57
CA GLY A 67 -0.58 -5.92 -5.24
C GLY A 67 -0.32 -4.83 -4.19
N LYS A 68 0.93 -4.43 -3.94
CA LYS A 68 1.28 -3.48 -2.85
C LYS A 68 1.85 -2.13 -3.28
N CYS A 69 2.43 -2.02 -4.47
CA CYS A 69 3.00 -0.74 -4.95
C CYS A 69 2.00 0.18 -5.67
N GLY A 70 0.84 -0.34 -6.08
CA GLY A 70 -0.15 0.42 -6.86
C GLY A 70 0.23 0.77 -8.31
N SER A 71 1.43 0.45 -8.79
CA SER A 71 1.93 0.96 -10.09
C SER A 71 1.26 0.37 -11.33
N CYS A 72 0.76 -0.87 -11.27
CA CYS A 72 0.16 -1.57 -12.41
C CYS A 72 -1.36 -1.37 -12.53
N SER A 73 -1.83 -0.18 -12.15
CA SER A 73 -3.22 0.22 -12.32
C SER A 73 -3.55 0.46 -13.79
N MET A 74 -4.63 -0.15 -14.25
CA MET A 74 -5.13 -0.07 -15.63
C MET A 74 -6.62 -0.37 -15.66
N GLU A 75 -7.27 -0.19 -16.81
CA GLU A 75 -8.63 -0.68 -17.02
C GLU A 75 -8.62 -1.99 -17.80
N ILE A 76 -9.25 -3.02 -17.25
CA ILE A 76 -9.31 -4.37 -17.84
C ILE A 76 -10.79 -4.72 -18.02
N ASN A 77 -11.19 -4.94 -19.28
CA ASN A 77 -12.58 -5.05 -19.71
C ASN A 77 -13.44 -3.89 -19.19
N GLY A 78 -12.89 -2.66 -19.28
CA GLY A 78 -13.54 -1.43 -18.83
C GLY A 78 -13.64 -1.25 -17.31
N LYS A 79 -13.06 -2.16 -16.52
CA LYS A 79 -13.06 -2.08 -15.05
C LYS A 79 -11.67 -1.67 -14.53
N PRO A 80 -11.56 -0.66 -13.65
CA PRO A 80 -10.28 -0.31 -13.02
C PRO A 80 -9.78 -1.46 -12.14
N ARG A 81 -8.57 -1.96 -12.40
CA ARG A 81 -7.96 -3.09 -11.69
C ARG A 81 -6.44 -2.96 -11.61
N LEU A 82 -5.83 -3.73 -10.70
CA LEU A 82 -4.39 -3.98 -10.73
C LEU A 82 -4.10 -5.14 -11.69
N GLY A 83 -3.27 -4.90 -12.70
CA GLY A 83 -2.87 -5.92 -13.67
C GLY A 83 -2.22 -7.15 -13.01
N CYS A 84 -1.44 -6.94 -11.93
CA CYS A 84 -0.77 -8.02 -11.21
C CYS A 84 -1.67 -8.86 -10.30
N MET A 85 -2.91 -8.41 -10.05
CA MET A 85 -3.88 -9.14 -9.21
C MET A 85 -5.03 -9.73 -10.04
N THR A 86 -5.13 -9.34 -11.31
CA THR A 86 -6.23 -9.77 -12.18
C THR A 86 -5.86 -11.09 -12.83
N ARG A 87 -6.35 -12.19 -12.25
CA ARG A 87 -6.07 -13.55 -12.72
C ARG A 87 -6.73 -13.81 -14.07
N MET A 88 -6.01 -14.47 -14.97
CA MET A 88 -6.57 -14.87 -16.26
C MET A 88 -7.72 -15.88 -16.14
N SER A 89 -7.77 -16.61 -15.03
CA SER A 89 -8.87 -17.52 -14.70
C SER A 89 -10.19 -16.83 -14.38
N THR A 90 -10.24 -15.50 -14.23
CA THR A 90 -11.51 -14.77 -14.03
C THR A 90 -12.24 -14.49 -15.33
N PHE A 91 -11.61 -14.72 -16.48
CA PHE A 91 -12.18 -14.51 -17.80
C PHE A 91 -12.48 -15.86 -18.45
N GLU A 92 -13.54 -15.91 -19.26
CA GLU A 92 -13.86 -17.11 -20.03
C GLU A 92 -12.75 -17.39 -21.06
N GLU A 93 -12.58 -18.65 -21.48
CA GLU A 93 -11.47 -19.00 -22.38
C GLU A 93 -11.59 -18.35 -23.76
N SER A 94 -12.82 -18.14 -24.23
CA SER A 94 -13.13 -17.44 -25.48
C SER A 94 -13.27 -15.93 -25.33
N GLU A 95 -13.20 -15.39 -24.12
CA GLU A 95 -13.36 -13.95 -23.87
C GLU A 95 -12.12 -13.18 -24.36
N THR A 96 -12.34 -12.10 -25.10
CA THR A 96 -11.27 -11.19 -25.49
C THR A 96 -10.99 -10.21 -24.35
N VAL A 97 -9.78 -10.24 -23.80
CA VAL A 97 -9.37 -9.34 -22.72
C VAL A 97 -8.89 -8.00 -23.29
N THR A 98 -9.62 -6.94 -23.01
CA THR A 98 -9.29 -5.58 -23.44
C THR A 98 -8.60 -4.83 -22.30
N VAL A 99 -7.42 -4.28 -22.57
CA VAL A 99 -6.61 -3.52 -21.60
C VAL A 99 -6.41 -2.10 -22.12
N THR A 100 -6.84 -1.11 -21.33
CA THR A 100 -6.69 0.31 -21.62
C THR A 100 -5.99 1.04 -20.47
N PRO A 101 -5.34 2.19 -20.71
CA PRO A 101 -4.82 3.04 -19.65
C PRO A 101 -5.92 3.52 -18.69
N LEU A 102 -5.51 4.14 -17.58
CA LEU A 102 -6.44 4.84 -16.68
C LEU A 102 -7.10 6.02 -17.41
N ARG A 103 -8.41 5.96 -17.65
CA ARG A 103 -9.13 6.94 -18.48
C ARG A 103 -9.17 8.37 -17.92
N THR A 104 -9.01 8.54 -16.61
CA THR A 104 -9.11 9.87 -15.96
C THR A 104 -7.86 10.73 -16.18
N PHE A 105 -6.76 10.09 -16.56
CA PHE A 105 -5.44 10.70 -16.60
C PHE A 105 -4.93 10.73 -18.04
N PRO A 106 -4.24 11.81 -18.48
CA PRO A 106 -3.69 11.88 -19.83
C PRO A 106 -2.78 10.69 -20.14
N VAL A 107 -2.84 10.15 -21.35
CA VAL A 107 -1.95 9.04 -21.76
C VAL A 107 -0.59 9.62 -22.12
N ILE A 108 0.49 9.12 -21.52
CA ILE A 108 1.87 9.43 -21.92
C ILE A 108 2.28 8.50 -23.06
N ARG A 109 2.09 7.19 -22.86
CA ARG A 109 2.38 6.16 -23.85
C ARG A 109 1.72 4.85 -23.47
N ASP A 110 1.02 4.22 -24.41
CA ASP A 110 0.36 2.94 -24.27
C ASP A 110 -0.50 2.85 -22.98
N LEU A 111 -0.09 2.03 -22.00
CA LEU A 111 -0.80 1.85 -20.73
C LEU A 111 -0.32 2.79 -19.62
N VAL A 112 0.61 3.70 -19.93
CA VAL A 112 1.20 4.66 -19.00
C VAL A 112 0.49 6.01 -19.10
N THR A 113 -0.04 6.49 -17.97
CA THR A 113 -0.72 7.79 -17.88
C THR A 113 0.03 8.81 -17.03
N ASP A 114 -0.23 10.09 -17.21
CA ASP A 114 0.26 11.13 -16.32
C ASP A 114 -0.62 11.23 -15.06
N VAL A 115 -0.07 10.80 -13.93
CA VAL A 115 -0.72 10.84 -12.62
C VAL A 115 -0.24 12.03 -11.77
N SER A 116 0.47 13.00 -12.36
CA SER A 116 1.00 14.22 -11.71
C SER A 116 -0.03 14.94 -10.83
N PHE A 117 -1.28 15.06 -11.30
CA PHE A 117 -2.42 15.58 -10.52
C PHE A 117 -2.49 15.00 -9.10
N ASN A 118 -2.28 13.69 -8.97
CA ASN A 118 -2.33 13.04 -7.67
C ASN A 118 -1.15 13.50 -6.79
N TYR A 119 0.05 13.59 -7.33
CA TYR A 119 1.20 14.07 -6.56
C TYR A 119 1.08 15.55 -6.18
N GLU A 120 0.45 16.37 -7.01
CA GLU A 120 0.08 17.75 -6.69
C GLU A 120 -0.88 17.82 -5.51
N LYS A 121 -1.99 17.08 -5.55
CA LYS A 121 -2.95 17.02 -4.44
C LYS A 121 -2.37 16.41 -3.16
N ALA A 122 -1.40 15.49 -3.29
CA ALA A 122 -0.67 14.98 -2.15
C ALA A 122 0.15 16.07 -1.43
N ARG A 123 0.83 16.94 -2.20
CA ARG A 123 1.65 18.04 -1.67
C ARG A 123 0.84 19.13 -0.98
N GLU A 124 -0.41 19.33 -1.42
CA GLU A 124 -1.33 20.27 -0.77
C GLU A 124 -1.75 19.79 0.63
N THR A 125 -1.82 18.46 0.85
CA THR A 125 -2.30 17.90 2.12
C THR A 125 -1.30 18.17 3.25
N PRO A 126 -1.70 18.85 4.34
CA PRO A 126 -0.79 19.14 5.44
C PRO A 126 -0.28 17.85 6.08
N ALA A 127 1.03 17.79 6.32
CA ALA A 127 1.68 16.65 6.96
C ALA A 127 1.13 16.38 8.37
N PHE A 128 1.40 15.18 8.89
CA PHE A 128 1.15 14.82 10.29
C PHE A 128 1.80 15.85 11.23
N ALA A 129 1.07 16.31 12.24
CA ALA A 129 1.57 17.24 13.24
C ALA A 129 1.70 16.54 14.60
N PRO A 130 2.90 16.20 15.07
CA PRO A 130 3.06 15.60 16.40
C PRO A 130 2.70 16.60 17.51
N PRO A 131 2.39 16.12 18.73
CA PRO A 131 2.23 16.98 19.89
C PRO A 131 3.55 17.71 20.19
N ALA A 132 3.47 19.03 20.44
CA ALA A 132 4.66 19.87 20.60
C ALA A 132 5.48 19.56 21.86
N ASP A 133 4.85 18.91 22.85
CA ASP A 133 5.40 18.56 24.15
C ASP A 133 5.94 17.13 24.23
N VAL A 134 5.88 16.36 23.13
CA VAL A 134 6.37 14.97 23.08
C VAL A 134 7.57 14.88 22.14
N ALA A 135 8.72 14.47 22.67
CA ALA A 135 9.93 14.31 21.88
C ALA A 135 9.85 13.08 20.93
N PRO A 136 10.53 13.11 19.77
CA PRO A 136 10.66 11.93 18.92
C PRO A 136 11.22 10.73 19.70
N GLY A 137 10.52 9.59 19.67
CA GLY A 137 10.85 8.38 20.45
C GLY A 137 9.98 8.17 21.69
N ASP A 138 9.36 9.24 22.21
CA ASP A 138 8.52 9.18 23.42
C ASP A 138 7.03 9.04 23.12
N TYR A 139 6.66 9.00 21.84
CA TYR A 139 5.29 8.72 21.41
C TYR A 139 4.76 7.42 22.01
N ARG A 140 3.59 7.49 22.65
CA ARG A 140 2.85 6.32 23.14
C ARG A 140 1.43 6.38 22.62
N MET A 141 0.94 5.25 22.12
CA MET A 141 -0.42 5.09 21.62
C MET A 141 -0.98 3.79 22.18
N GLN A 142 -2.27 3.77 22.52
CA GLN A 142 -2.93 2.51 22.81
C GLN A 142 -3.20 1.77 21.50
N GLN A 143 -3.13 0.44 21.54
CA GLN A 143 -3.38 -0.40 20.37
C GLN A 143 -4.75 -0.09 19.73
N VAL A 144 -5.78 0.13 20.55
CA VAL A 144 -7.13 0.51 20.09
C VAL A 144 -7.13 1.81 19.27
N ASP A 145 -6.26 2.77 19.59
CA ASP A 145 -6.18 4.03 18.85
C ASP A 145 -5.44 3.85 17.51
N VAL A 146 -4.42 2.98 17.49
CA VAL A 146 -3.73 2.61 16.25
C VAL A 146 -4.72 1.96 15.28
N GLU A 147 -5.52 1.00 15.77
CA GLU A 147 -6.50 0.23 15.00
C GLU A 147 -7.56 1.11 14.31
N ARG A 148 -7.98 2.22 14.92
CA ARG A 148 -8.99 3.13 14.36
C ARG A 148 -8.64 3.65 12.96
N SER A 149 -7.36 3.92 12.70
CA SER A 149 -6.90 4.47 11.41
C SER A 149 -6.29 3.41 10.49
N GLN A 150 -6.14 2.16 10.95
CA GLN A 150 -5.44 1.11 10.20
C GLN A 150 -6.07 0.84 8.83
N GLU A 151 -7.40 0.88 8.73
CA GLU A 151 -8.09 0.66 7.46
C GLU A 151 -7.61 1.64 6.38
N PHE A 152 -7.49 2.92 6.71
CA PHE A 152 -7.08 3.97 5.78
C PHE A 152 -5.60 3.90 5.42
N ARG A 153 -4.75 3.41 6.35
CA ARG A 153 -3.31 3.19 6.12
C ARG A 153 -3.00 2.10 5.11
N LYS A 154 -3.96 1.22 4.80
CA LYS A 154 -3.80 0.19 3.77
C LYS A 154 -3.71 0.79 2.36
N CYS A 155 -3.97 2.08 2.19
CA CYS A 155 -4.00 2.68 0.87
C CYS A 155 -2.62 2.67 0.19
N ILE A 156 -2.54 1.96 -0.94
CA ILE A 156 -1.31 1.77 -1.73
C ILE A 156 -1.10 2.80 -2.85
N GLU A 157 -1.86 3.90 -2.86
CA GLU A 157 -1.75 4.95 -3.90
C GLU A 157 -1.89 4.45 -5.35
N CYS A 158 -2.69 3.39 -5.57
CA CYS A 158 -2.95 2.86 -6.90
C CYS A 158 -3.82 3.76 -7.80
N PHE A 159 -4.44 4.80 -7.23
CA PHE A 159 -5.32 5.75 -7.90
C PHE A 159 -6.53 5.18 -8.67
N LEU A 160 -6.88 3.90 -8.49
CA LEU A 160 -8.10 3.32 -9.10
C LEU A 160 -9.37 4.03 -8.62
N CYS A 161 -9.41 4.44 -7.34
CA CYS A 161 -10.51 5.23 -6.78
C CYS A 161 -10.63 6.62 -7.41
N GLN A 162 -9.50 7.24 -7.77
CA GLN A 162 -9.47 8.51 -8.50
C GLN A 162 -9.93 8.30 -9.94
N ASN A 163 -9.47 7.22 -10.58
CA ASN A 163 -9.80 6.89 -11.97
C ASN A 163 -11.30 6.60 -12.21
N VAL A 164 -12.03 6.14 -11.20
CA VAL A 164 -13.47 5.83 -11.32
C VAL A 164 -14.36 6.98 -10.83
N CYS A 165 -13.78 8.00 -10.19
CA CYS A 165 -14.56 9.09 -9.63
C CYS A 165 -15.06 10.02 -10.75
N HIS A 166 -16.36 10.02 -11.01
CA HIS A 166 -16.98 10.87 -12.05
C HIS A 166 -16.67 12.36 -11.87
N VAL A 167 -16.53 12.84 -10.63
CA VAL A 167 -16.18 14.24 -10.32
C VAL A 167 -14.80 14.63 -10.87
N ILE A 168 -13.88 13.68 -11.00
CA ILE A 168 -12.53 13.92 -11.56
C ILE A 168 -12.49 13.55 -13.03
N ARG A 169 -13.13 12.42 -13.37
CA ARG A 169 -13.05 11.81 -14.70
C ARG A 169 -13.85 12.56 -15.75
N ASP A 170 -15.04 13.04 -15.39
CA ASP A 170 -15.99 13.61 -16.33
C ASP A 170 -16.07 15.15 -16.23
N HIS A 171 -15.37 15.72 -15.24
CA HIS A 171 -15.38 17.15 -14.91
C HIS A 171 -13.97 17.66 -14.59
N ASP A 172 -13.15 17.84 -15.62
CA ASP A 172 -11.77 18.34 -15.47
C ASP A 172 -11.70 19.70 -14.77
N GLU A 173 -12.73 20.53 -14.93
CA GLU A 173 -12.89 21.82 -14.26
C GLU A 173 -12.94 21.72 -12.72
N ASN A 174 -13.28 20.55 -12.17
CA ASN A 174 -13.32 20.33 -10.72
C ASN A 174 -11.96 19.96 -10.14
N LYS A 175 -11.00 19.46 -10.95
CA LYS A 175 -9.67 19.02 -10.48
C LYS A 175 -8.94 20.07 -9.61
N PRO A 176 -8.98 21.38 -9.91
CA PRO A 176 -8.36 22.39 -9.04
C PRO A 176 -8.96 22.42 -7.62
N ALA A 177 -10.28 22.30 -7.50
CA ALA A 177 -11.01 22.44 -6.22
C ALA A 177 -11.29 21.10 -5.51
N PHE A 178 -11.11 19.97 -6.20
CA PHE A 178 -11.47 18.65 -5.69
C PHE A 178 -10.26 17.71 -5.69
N SER A 179 -9.78 17.35 -4.50
CA SER A 179 -8.64 16.43 -4.39
C SER A 179 -9.05 14.97 -4.68
N GLY A 180 -10.25 14.57 -4.26
CA GLY A 180 -10.79 13.25 -4.54
C GLY A 180 -10.59 12.19 -3.46
N PRO A 181 -11.18 10.98 -3.65
CA PRO A 181 -11.25 9.92 -2.65
C PRO A 181 -9.92 9.55 -2.01
N ARG A 182 -8.81 9.51 -2.75
CA ARG A 182 -7.50 9.15 -2.14
C ARG A 182 -7.08 10.11 -1.04
N TYR A 183 -7.31 11.40 -1.21
CA TYR A 183 -6.87 12.42 -0.23
C TYR A 183 -7.86 12.58 0.90
N PHE A 184 -9.14 12.31 0.65
CA PHE A 184 -10.13 12.16 1.72
C PHE A 184 -9.76 11.03 2.69
N ILE A 185 -9.25 9.91 2.20
CA ILE A 185 -8.78 8.83 3.06
C ILE A 185 -7.53 9.21 3.85
N ARG A 186 -6.62 9.99 3.24
CA ARG A 186 -5.48 10.54 3.99
C ARG A 186 -5.93 11.50 5.09
N ALA A 187 -6.90 12.37 4.81
CA ALA A 187 -7.43 13.27 5.82
C ALA A 187 -8.16 12.51 6.94
N ALA A 188 -8.95 11.49 6.61
CA ALA A 188 -9.61 10.64 7.60
C ALA A 188 -8.60 9.87 8.46
N GLU A 189 -7.53 9.34 7.85
CA GLU A 189 -6.42 8.70 8.58
C GLU A 189 -5.79 9.63 9.60
N LEU A 190 -5.48 10.87 9.19
CA LEU A 190 -4.85 11.88 10.04
C LEU A 190 -5.82 12.41 11.11
N ASP A 191 -7.09 12.61 10.78
CA ASP A 191 -8.16 13.03 11.71
C ASP A 191 -8.35 12.00 12.85
N MET A 192 -8.16 10.71 12.55
CA MET A 192 -8.25 9.63 13.53
C MET A 192 -6.92 9.25 14.17
N HIS A 193 -5.81 9.88 13.77
CA HIS A 193 -4.50 9.54 14.29
C HIS A 193 -4.36 10.10 15.72
N PRO A 194 -4.12 9.27 16.75
CA PRO A 194 -4.17 9.70 18.15
C PRO A 194 -3.11 10.73 18.54
N LEU A 195 -2.01 10.79 17.78
CA LEU A 195 -0.93 11.75 18.00
C LEU A 195 -0.94 12.92 17.02
N ASP A 196 -1.97 13.06 16.17
CA ASP A 196 -2.04 14.25 15.32
C ASP A 196 -2.66 15.38 16.12
N ALA A 197 -1.85 16.39 16.44
CA ALA A 197 -2.24 17.55 17.21
C ALA A 197 -3.17 18.50 16.43
N ARG A 198 -3.32 18.31 15.12
CA ARG A 198 -4.26 19.11 14.32
C ARG A 198 -5.69 18.67 14.55
N THR A 199 -6.55 19.65 14.82
CA THR A 199 -7.98 19.45 15.08
C THR A 199 -8.87 19.94 13.93
N ASP A 200 -8.26 20.35 12.82
CA ASP A 200 -8.88 21.01 11.67
C ASP A 200 -8.92 20.15 10.40
N ARG A 201 -8.62 18.84 10.49
CA ARG A 201 -8.48 17.95 9.32
C ARG A 201 -9.76 17.87 8.48
N ARG A 202 -10.92 17.76 9.14
CA ARG A 202 -12.23 17.73 8.48
C ARG A 202 -12.63 19.09 7.90
N GLU A 203 -12.31 20.19 8.59
CA GLU A 203 -12.56 21.55 8.10
C GLU A 203 -11.72 21.80 6.84
N TYR A 204 -10.43 21.47 6.87
CA TYR A 204 -9.54 21.50 5.72
C TYR A 204 -10.05 20.63 4.56
N ALA A 205 -10.55 19.42 4.87
CA ALA A 205 -11.13 18.55 3.85
C ALA A 205 -12.32 19.22 3.13
N GLN A 206 -13.15 19.96 3.87
CA GLN A 206 -14.28 20.69 3.31
C GLN A 206 -13.88 21.93 2.51
N SER A 207 -12.99 22.77 3.05
CA SER A 207 -12.63 24.05 2.43
C SER A 207 -11.65 23.91 1.28
N ASP A 208 -10.62 23.09 1.44
CA ASP A 208 -9.46 23.08 0.55
C ASP A 208 -9.42 21.84 -0.36
N MET A 209 -9.92 20.69 0.12
CA MET A 209 -9.95 19.46 -0.69
C MET A 209 -11.27 19.23 -1.43
N GLY A 210 -12.26 20.10 -1.23
CA GLY A 210 -13.55 20.01 -1.90
C GLY A 210 -14.42 18.83 -1.47
N LEU A 211 -14.42 18.44 -0.19
CA LEU A 211 -15.28 17.35 0.32
C LEU A 211 -16.75 17.49 -0.11
N GLY A 212 -17.23 18.72 -0.26
CA GLY A 212 -18.57 19.05 -0.76
C GLY A 212 -18.92 18.45 -2.12
N PHE A 213 -17.96 18.34 -3.05
CA PHE A 213 -18.21 17.83 -4.41
C PHE A 213 -18.51 16.32 -4.47
N CYS A 214 -18.20 15.56 -3.42
CA CYS A 214 -18.43 14.12 -3.45
C CYS A 214 -19.93 13.78 -3.35
N ASN A 215 -20.50 13.18 -4.39
CA ASN A 215 -21.92 12.76 -4.42
C ASN A 215 -22.17 11.37 -3.79
N ILE A 216 -21.20 10.79 -3.07
CA ILE A 216 -21.33 9.52 -2.32
C ILE A 216 -21.85 8.36 -3.21
N THR A 217 -21.43 8.32 -4.46
CA THR A 217 -21.88 7.28 -5.42
C THR A 217 -21.22 5.92 -5.19
N LYS A 218 -20.31 5.81 -4.20
CA LYS A 218 -19.57 4.60 -3.80
C LYS A 218 -18.69 3.92 -4.86
N CYS A 219 -18.59 4.47 -6.07
CA CYS A 219 -17.73 3.94 -7.14
C CYS A 219 -16.27 3.72 -6.69
N CYS A 220 -15.71 4.63 -5.88
CA CYS A 220 -14.37 4.51 -5.34
C CYS A 220 -14.17 3.33 -4.37
N THR A 221 -15.21 2.99 -3.59
CA THR A 221 -15.19 1.87 -2.63
C THR A 221 -15.17 0.54 -3.38
N GLU A 222 -15.99 0.42 -4.42
CA GLU A 222 -16.13 -0.82 -5.20
C GLU A 222 -14.84 -1.25 -5.91
N VAL A 223 -14.01 -0.29 -6.34
CA VAL A 223 -12.78 -0.58 -7.10
C VAL A 223 -11.53 -0.70 -6.21
N CYS A 224 -11.63 -0.47 -4.90
CA CYS A 224 -10.46 -0.47 -4.02
C CYS A 224 -9.89 -1.89 -3.85
N PRO A 225 -8.65 -2.18 -4.31
CA PRO A 225 -8.07 -3.52 -4.21
C PRO A 225 -7.69 -3.91 -2.77
N GLU A 226 -7.57 -2.93 -1.89
CA GLU A 226 -7.30 -3.12 -0.46
C GLU A 226 -8.60 -3.14 0.38
N HIS A 227 -9.76 -3.13 -0.29
CA HIS A 227 -11.09 -3.23 0.32
C HIS A 227 -11.41 -2.15 1.37
N ILE A 228 -10.80 -0.97 1.23
CA ILE A 228 -11.07 0.19 2.08
C ILE A 228 -12.51 0.65 1.82
N LYS A 229 -13.28 0.84 2.89
CA LYS A 229 -14.64 1.41 2.89
C LYS A 229 -14.54 2.93 2.76
N ILE A 230 -14.04 3.37 1.60
CA ILE A 230 -13.66 4.77 1.33
C ILE A 230 -14.82 5.72 1.63
N THR A 231 -16.02 5.38 1.17
CA THR A 231 -17.20 6.19 1.44
C THR A 231 -17.70 6.04 2.87
N ASP A 232 -17.93 4.80 3.29
CA ASP A 232 -18.76 4.51 4.47
C ASP A 232 -18.03 4.79 5.79
N ASN A 233 -16.73 4.50 5.85
CA ASN A 233 -15.92 4.75 7.05
C ASN A 233 -15.11 6.05 6.94
N GLY A 234 -14.85 6.54 5.72
CA GLY A 234 -14.04 7.73 5.46
C GLY A 234 -14.86 8.99 5.17
N ILE A 235 -15.37 9.09 3.94
CA ILE A 235 -15.99 10.33 3.41
C ILE A 235 -17.28 10.72 4.14
N ILE A 236 -18.20 9.77 4.36
CA ILE A 236 -19.49 10.05 5.00
C ILE A 236 -19.28 10.56 6.43
N PRO A 237 -18.51 9.88 7.31
CA PRO A 237 -18.28 10.39 8.66
C PRO A 237 -17.57 11.75 8.70
N MET A 238 -16.65 12.02 7.77
CA MET A 238 -16.06 13.36 7.66
C MET A 238 -17.10 14.43 7.31
N LYS A 239 -18.02 14.14 6.38
CA LYS A 239 -19.11 15.06 6.02
C LYS A 239 -20.04 15.32 7.18
N GLU A 240 -20.49 14.28 7.88
CA GLU A 240 -21.36 14.38 9.06
C GLU A 240 -20.72 15.28 10.14
N ARG A 241 -19.44 15.02 10.47
CA ARG A 241 -18.70 15.81 11.47
C ARG A 241 -18.53 17.29 11.10
N VAL A 242 -18.52 17.62 9.81
CA VAL A 242 -18.45 19.02 9.34
C VAL A 242 -19.82 19.71 9.46
N VAL A 243 -20.91 18.98 9.15
CA VAL A 243 -22.27 19.52 9.19
C VAL A 243 -22.71 19.85 10.61
N ASP A 244 -22.49 18.95 11.58
CA ASP A 244 -22.89 19.13 12.97
C ASP A 244 -22.29 20.39 13.61
N ARG A 245 -21.09 20.79 13.18
CA ARG A 245 -20.41 21.97 13.73
C ARG A 245 -20.86 23.28 13.08
N ARG A 246 -21.26 23.24 11.80
CA ARG A 246 -21.53 24.44 10.99
C ARG A 246 -23.02 24.77 10.89
N TYR A 247 -23.89 23.76 10.88
CA TYR A 247 -25.33 23.92 10.61
C TYR A 247 -26.25 23.52 11.76
N ASP A 248 -25.75 22.91 12.84
CA ASP A 248 -26.55 22.74 14.06
C ASP A 248 -26.66 24.10 14.79
N PRO A 249 -27.85 24.73 14.81
CA PRO A 249 -28.04 26.04 15.43
C PRO A 249 -27.76 26.01 16.94
N LEU A 250 -27.91 24.86 17.61
CA LEU A 250 -27.63 24.74 19.05
C LEU A 250 -26.13 24.66 19.33
N VAL A 251 -25.37 23.90 18.54
CA VAL A 251 -23.89 23.82 18.66
C VAL A 251 -23.24 25.13 18.22
N TRP A 252 -23.71 25.73 17.13
CA TRP A 252 -23.23 27.04 16.65
C TRP A 252 -23.51 28.15 17.65
N LEU A 253 -24.74 28.22 18.19
CA LEU A 253 -25.11 29.21 19.20
C LEU A 253 -24.38 28.95 20.52
N GLY A 254 -24.21 27.69 20.90
CA GLY A 254 -23.43 27.26 22.07
C GLY A 254 -21.97 27.70 21.99
N ASN A 255 -21.30 27.49 20.85
CA ASN A 255 -19.91 27.91 20.64
C ASN A 255 -19.74 29.44 20.59
N LYS A 256 -20.78 30.17 20.16
CA LYS A 256 -20.76 31.64 20.05
C LYS A 256 -21.08 32.33 21.37
N ILE A 257 -21.95 31.74 22.20
CA ILE A 257 -22.35 32.28 23.52
C ILE A 257 -21.39 31.82 24.62
N PHE A 258 -20.98 30.56 24.61
CA PHE A 258 -20.04 30.00 25.57
C PHE A 258 -18.71 29.75 24.86
N ARG A 259 -17.73 30.65 25.03
CA ARG A 259 -16.31 30.39 24.72
C ARG A 259 -15.81 29.23 25.60
N ARG A 260 -16.14 27.99 25.26
CA ARG A 260 -15.52 26.79 25.83
C ARG A 260 -14.25 26.50 25.04
N GLY A 261 -13.21 27.30 25.31
CA GLY A 261 -11.84 26.89 25.04
C GLY A 261 -11.48 25.76 26.01
N GLN A 262 -10.96 24.66 25.45
CA GLN A 262 -10.29 23.56 26.15
C GLN A 262 -11.14 22.79 27.16
N VAL A 263 -11.65 21.63 26.74
CA VAL A 263 -11.98 20.55 27.69
C VAL A 263 -10.65 19.93 28.12
N PRO A 264 -10.26 19.96 29.41
CA PRO A 264 -9.13 19.18 29.88
C PRO A 264 -9.49 17.71 29.76
N GLN A 265 -8.66 16.94 29.04
CA GLN A 265 -8.64 15.48 29.14
C GLN A 265 -8.36 15.14 30.62
N THR A 266 -9.38 14.70 31.35
CA THR A 266 -9.19 14.14 32.69
C THR A 266 -8.41 12.84 32.56
N SER A 267 -7.10 12.92 32.82
CA SER A 267 -6.26 11.78 33.13
C SER A 267 -6.86 11.03 34.31
N ALA A 268 -7.37 9.82 34.08
CA ALA A 268 -7.79 8.91 35.13
C ALA A 268 -6.55 8.41 35.89
N THR A 269 -6.16 9.14 36.93
CA THR A 269 -5.30 8.60 38.00
C THR A 269 -6.12 7.64 38.85
N SER A 270 -5.79 6.35 38.79
CA SER A 270 -6.29 5.30 39.68
C SER A 270 -5.66 5.44 41.08
N GLY A 271 -6.23 6.33 41.89
CA GLY A 271 -5.98 6.43 43.33
C GLY A 271 -7.06 5.68 44.11
N HIS A 272 -6.63 4.77 44.98
CA HIS A 272 -7.48 3.99 45.87
C HIS A 272 -8.43 4.84 46.73
N SER A 273 -9.69 4.44 46.83
CA SER A 273 -10.50 4.69 48.04
C SER A 273 -11.57 3.63 48.22
N SER A 274 -11.39 2.88 49.30
CA SER A 274 -12.30 1.98 49.99
C SER A 274 -13.72 2.52 50.16
N GLY A 275 -14.72 1.71 49.78
CA GLY A 275 -16.13 1.94 50.08
C GLY A 275 -16.90 0.63 49.96
N ALA A 276 -17.27 0.07 51.12
CA ALA A 276 -17.94 -1.20 51.28
C ALA A 276 -19.35 -1.22 50.68
N VAL A 277 -19.71 -2.31 49.99
CA VAL A 277 -21.11 -2.74 49.84
C VAL A 277 -21.16 -4.27 49.97
N THR A 278 -21.75 -4.72 51.08
CA THR A 278 -22.30 -6.06 51.36
C THR A 278 -23.42 -6.37 50.34
N SER A 279 -23.75 -7.56 49.86
CA SER A 279 -23.77 -8.94 50.35
C SER A 279 -24.51 -9.75 49.26
N GLY A 280 -24.16 -11.02 49.04
CA GLY A 280 -24.95 -11.89 48.16
C GLY A 280 -24.22 -13.19 47.82
N ALA A 281 -24.36 -14.18 48.70
CA ALA A 281 -23.72 -15.48 48.61
C ALA A 281 -24.23 -16.34 47.44
N ALA A 282 -23.31 -17.06 46.78
CA ALA A 282 -23.55 -18.40 46.25
C ALA A 282 -22.22 -19.15 46.18
N GLN A 283 -22.17 -20.26 46.91
CA GLN A 283 -21.03 -21.16 47.06
C GLN A 283 -20.95 -22.15 45.88
N GLY A 284 -19.75 -22.66 45.60
CA GLY A 284 -19.61 -24.03 45.12
C GLY A 284 -18.48 -24.27 44.12
N GLY A 285 -17.50 -25.10 44.52
CA GLY A 285 -16.78 -25.97 43.58
C GLY A 285 -15.27 -25.74 43.46
N ALA A 286 -14.52 -26.27 44.42
CA ALA A 286 -13.08 -26.47 44.31
C ALA A 286 -12.77 -27.70 43.44
N HIS A 287 -11.81 -27.58 42.53
CA HIS A 287 -10.96 -28.70 42.10
C HIS A 287 -9.54 -28.19 41.90
N ALA A 288 -8.62 -28.73 42.68
CA ALA A 288 -7.18 -28.53 42.59
C ALA A 288 -6.55 -29.69 41.80
N HIS A 289 -5.58 -29.41 40.94
CA HIS A 289 -4.48 -30.32 40.63
C HIS A 289 -3.24 -29.55 40.12
N GLY A 290 -2.18 -29.59 40.94
CA GLY A 290 -0.82 -30.03 40.57
C GLY A 290 0.00 -29.26 39.53
N GLY A 291 0.91 -28.40 40.02
CA GLY A 291 2.37 -28.59 39.91
C GLY A 291 3.08 -28.45 38.55
N GLY A 292 4.11 -27.59 38.51
CA GLY A 292 5.16 -27.67 37.48
C GLY A 292 5.93 -26.38 37.26
N SER A 293 6.94 -26.13 38.09
CA SER A 293 7.97 -25.10 37.92
C SER A 293 8.92 -25.39 36.76
N HIS A 294 9.20 -24.41 35.90
CA HIS A 294 10.49 -24.33 35.20
C HIS A 294 10.95 -22.88 35.05
N ALA A 295 12.08 -22.60 35.69
CA ALA A 295 12.88 -21.40 35.52
C ALA A 295 13.71 -21.52 34.22
N GLY A 296 13.86 -20.40 33.52
CA GLY A 296 14.74 -20.26 32.36
C GLY A 296 14.88 -18.79 32.00
N GLY A 297 15.82 -18.10 32.66
CA GLY A 297 16.23 -16.75 32.27
C GLY A 297 17.06 -16.78 30.99
N VAL A 298 16.88 -15.80 30.12
CA VAL A 298 17.74 -15.57 28.96
C VAL A 298 18.27 -14.15 29.03
N HIS A 299 19.59 -14.05 29.10
CA HIS A 299 20.36 -12.82 29.15
C HIS A 299 20.32 -12.12 27.78
N SER A 300 19.98 -10.83 27.78
CA SER A 300 20.15 -9.93 26.64
C SER A 300 21.57 -9.35 26.66
N HIS A 301 22.42 -9.74 25.72
CA HIS A 301 23.68 -9.04 25.44
C HIS A 301 23.48 -8.07 24.28
N ALA A 302 23.50 -6.78 24.60
CA ALA A 302 23.63 -5.68 23.67
C ALA A 302 25.08 -5.57 23.18
N GLY A 303 25.27 -5.27 21.90
CA GLY A 303 26.59 -5.00 21.32
C GLY A 303 26.54 -4.70 19.82
N GLY A 304 25.88 -3.61 19.42
CA GLY A 304 25.96 -3.07 18.05
C GLY A 304 26.82 -1.80 18.02
N SER A 305 27.82 -1.75 17.13
CA SER A 305 28.70 -0.60 16.95
C SER A 305 27.94 0.60 16.34
N HIS A 306 27.91 1.74 17.04
CA HIS A 306 27.39 3.01 16.53
C HIS A 306 28.33 3.62 15.47
N ASP A 307 27.86 3.74 14.22
CA ASP A 307 28.54 4.51 13.18
C ASP A 307 28.00 5.95 13.12
N SER A 308 28.67 6.84 13.86
CA SER A 308 28.32 8.27 13.96
C SER A 308 28.38 9.03 12.62
N ALA A 309 29.03 8.49 11.57
CA ALA A 309 29.09 9.14 10.26
C ALA A 309 27.77 8.96 9.49
N ALA A 310 27.16 7.77 9.58
CA ALA A 310 25.87 7.49 8.97
C ALA A 310 24.74 8.29 9.64
N GLU A 311 24.78 8.45 10.96
CA GLU A 311 23.84 9.30 11.70
C GLU A 311 23.96 10.78 11.32
N ARG A 312 25.18 11.30 11.15
CA ARG A 312 25.40 12.69 10.69
C ARG A 312 24.90 12.92 9.26
N GLN A 313 25.00 11.94 8.38
CA GLN A 313 24.52 12.04 7.00
C GLN A 313 22.99 11.97 6.92
N ALA A 314 22.35 11.19 7.80
CA ALA A 314 20.89 11.13 7.92
C ALA A 314 20.28 12.42 8.53
N GLN A 315 21.04 13.12 9.38
CA GLN A 315 20.63 14.36 10.03
C GLN A 315 20.76 15.61 9.15
N GLN A 316 21.45 15.52 8.01
CA GLN A 316 21.52 16.63 7.04
C GLN A 316 20.28 16.59 6.14
N GLY A 317 19.40 17.58 6.28
CA GLY A 317 18.17 17.71 5.51
C GLY A 317 18.38 17.62 3.99
N VAL A 318 17.38 17.07 3.30
CA VAL A 318 17.39 16.85 1.85
C VAL A 318 17.50 18.19 1.11
N ASN A 319 18.62 18.42 0.42
CA ASN A 319 18.82 19.58 -0.44
C ASN A 319 18.12 19.36 -1.79
N TRP A 320 16.96 19.97 -1.97
CA TRP A 320 16.12 19.89 -3.18
C TRP A 320 16.66 20.67 -4.40
N HIS A 321 17.73 21.45 -4.22
CA HIS A 321 18.38 22.20 -5.31
C HIS A 321 19.61 21.49 -5.88
N ARG A 322 19.76 20.18 -5.64
CA ARG A 322 20.82 19.40 -6.27
C ARG A 322 20.53 19.31 -7.77
N GLU A 323 21.41 19.88 -8.59
CA GLU A 323 21.47 19.54 -10.02
C GLU A 323 21.55 18.02 -10.13
N VAL A 324 20.56 17.42 -10.78
CA VAL A 324 20.55 15.97 -11.05
C VAL A 324 21.70 15.72 -12.00
N PRO A 325 22.75 14.98 -11.60
CA PRO A 325 23.85 14.69 -12.51
C PRO A 325 23.29 13.99 -13.74
N HIS A 326 23.75 14.37 -14.93
CA HIS A 326 23.38 13.66 -16.15
C HIS A 326 23.68 12.16 -15.97
N PRO A 327 22.76 11.26 -16.38
CA PRO A 327 22.97 9.83 -16.26
C PRO A 327 24.28 9.45 -16.94
N THR A 328 25.28 9.10 -16.15
CA THR A 328 26.56 8.66 -16.68
C THR A 328 26.48 7.14 -16.77
N ALA A 329 26.77 6.58 -17.95
CA ALA A 329 26.86 5.14 -18.09
C ALA A 329 27.87 4.58 -17.06
N PRO A 330 27.63 3.41 -16.47
CA PRO A 330 28.55 2.83 -15.50
C PRO A 330 29.94 2.68 -16.12
N ALA A 331 31.00 2.94 -15.34
CA ALA A 331 32.35 2.71 -15.79
C ALA A 331 32.53 1.21 -16.09
N VAL A 332 32.89 0.92 -17.35
CA VAL A 332 33.20 -0.43 -17.82
C VAL A 332 34.71 -0.61 -17.88
N ASP A 333 35.17 -1.84 -17.76
CA ASP A 333 36.56 -2.20 -17.94
C ASP A 333 37.03 -1.98 -19.39
N ALA A 334 38.31 -2.20 -19.65
CA ALA A 334 38.90 -2.06 -20.99
C ALA A 334 38.26 -2.96 -22.06
N ASN A 335 37.42 -3.93 -21.66
CA ASN A 335 36.69 -4.84 -22.54
C ASN A 335 35.19 -4.50 -22.64
N GLY A 336 34.76 -3.37 -22.08
CA GLY A 336 33.37 -2.92 -22.14
C GLY A 336 32.43 -3.64 -21.16
N LYS A 337 32.95 -4.30 -20.12
CA LYS A 337 32.15 -5.01 -19.10
C LYS A 337 32.14 -4.27 -17.77
N LEU A 338 31.00 -4.29 -17.08
CA LEU A 338 30.91 -3.78 -15.71
C LEU A 338 31.75 -4.64 -14.75
N PRO A 339 32.63 -4.05 -13.92
CA PRO A 339 33.34 -4.80 -12.89
C PRO A 339 32.35 -5.30 -11.82
N LEU A 340 32.34 -6.62 -11.57
CA LEU A 340 31.39 -7.31 -10.67
C LEU A 340 31.45 -6.86 -9.20
N THR A 341 32.43 -6.03 -8.83
CA THR A 341 32.62 -5.54 -7.46
C THR A 341 31.48 -4.66 -6.94
N GLU A 342 30.65 -4.09 -7.81
CA GLU A 342 29.43 -3.34 -7.43
C GLU A 342 28.29 -4.25 -6.92
N LEU A 343 28.32 -5.56 -7.21
CA LEU A 343 27.34 -6.53 -6.68
C LEU A 343 27.74 -7.10 -5.31
N THR A 344 28.98 -6.85 -4.88
CA THR A 344 29.53 -7.36 -3.62
C THR A 344 29.72 -6.20 -2.64
N PHE A 345 28.62 -5.62 -2.18
CA PHE A 345 28.67 -4.69 -1.05
C PHE A 345 29.03 -5.45 0.24
N ASN A 346 30.03 -4.97 0.98
CA ASN A 346 30.40 -5.44 2.33
C ASN A 346 29.49 -4.89 3.45
N LYS A 347 28.31 -4.32 3.13
CA LYS A 347 27.30 -3.94 4.12
C LYS A 347 26.18 -4.96 4.07
N ALA A 348 26.00 -5.69 5.18
CA ALA A 348 24.98 -6.71 5.32
C ALA A 348 23.59 -6.15 4.97
N ALA A 349 22.89 -6.85 4.08
CA ALA A 349 21.44 -6.73 3.97
C ALA A 349 20.79 -7.17 5.30
N ALA A 350 19.52 -6.80 5.50
CA ALA A 350 18.74 -7.19 6.67
C ALA A 350 18.86 -8.72 6.95
N PRO A 351 18.86 -9.15 8.23
CA PRO A 351 19.08 -10.55 8.58
C PRO A 351 18.08 -11.45 7.85
N SER A 352 18.63 -12.53 7.29
CA SER A 352 17.89 -13.56 6.59
C SER A 352 16.84 -14.20 7.52
N PRO A 353 15.62 -14.51 7.04
CA PRO A 353 14.62 -15.23 7.84
C PRO A 353 15.03 -16.68 8.16
N PHE A 354 16.21 -17.14 7.71
CA PHE A 354 16.73 -18.50 7.89
C PHE A 354 17.79 -18.63 8.99
N GLY A 355 18.03 -17.59 9.80
CA GLY A 355 19.01 -17.60 10.90
C GLY A 355 20.42 -17.18 10.47
N ASP A 356 21.17 -16.62 11.41
CA ASP A 356 22.46 -15.93 11.18
C ASP A 356 23.67 -16.87 10.97
N ASP A 357 23.44 -18.19 10.89
CA ASP A 357 24.50 -19.19 10.84
C ASP A 357 25.03 -19.48 9.42
N VAL A 358 24.57 -18.74 8.40
CA VAL A 358 24.97 -18.95 7.00
C VAL A 358 25.80 -17.79 6.49
N THR A 359 27.11 -18.00 6.36
CA THR A 359 28.04 -17.00 5.82
C THR A 359 28.13 -17.14 4.30
N PHE A 360 27.80 -16.06 3.57
CA PHE A 360 28.04 -15.93 2.13
C PHE A 360 29.37 -15.20 1.87
N PRO A 361 30.05 -15.46 0.74
CA PRO A 361 29.61 -16.23 -0.42
C PRO A 361 29.85 -17.75 -0.29
N LEU A 362 28.85 -18.56 -0.68
CA LEU A 362 29.00 -20.01 -0.75
C LEU A 362 29.97 -20.38 -1.89
N PRO A 363 30.88 -21.34 -1.68
CA PRO A 363 31.72 -21.88 -2.76
C PRO A 363 30.83 -22.44 -3.89
N PRO A 364 31.12 -22.16 -5.18
CA PRO A 364 30.31 -22.63 -6.32
C PRO A 364 30.10 -24.14 -6.35
N GLU A 365 31.06 -24.92 -5.85
CA GLU A 365 30.99 -26.37 -5.70
C GLU A 365 29.86 -26.85 -4.75
N HIS A 366 29.38 -25.98 -3.85
CA HIS A 366 28.27 -26.26 -2.93
C HIS A 366 26.90 -25.82 -3.48
N LEU A 367 26.86 -25.15 -4.65
CA LEU A 367 25.62 -24.72 -5.32
C LEU A 367 25.05 -25.79 -6.27
N ASN A 368 25.67 -26.96 -6.34
CA ASN A 368 25.16 -28.07 -7.15
C ASN A 368 24.03 -28.79 -6.40
N PHE A 369 22.79 -28.49 -6.80
CA PHE A 369 21.66 -29.37 -6.53
C PHE A 369 21.89 -30.68 -7.28
N ALA A 370 22.26 -31.74 -6.56
CA ALA A 370 22.33 -33.07 -7.12
C ALA A 370 20.89 -33.55 -7.40
N HIS A 371 20.52 -33.60 -8.67
CA HIS A 371 19.31 -34.30 -9.11
C HIS A 371 19.42 -35.76 -8.64
N PRO A 372 18.44 -36.33 -7.92
CA PRO A 372 18.50 -37.74 -7.55
C PRO A 372 18.61 -38.57 -8.83
N GLN A 373 19.64 -39.41 -8.91
CA GLN A 373 19.83 -40.34 -10.02
C GLN A 373 18.69 -41.35 -10.03
N GLN A 374 18.05 -41.49 -11.18
CA GLN A 374 17.11 -42.56 -11.47
C GLN A 374 17.90 -43.87 -11.69
N ASP A 375 17.51 -44.86 -10.89
CA ASP A 375 17.66 -46.31 -11.03
C ASP A 375 19.05 -46.98 -10.95
N GLU A 376 19.21 -47.82 -9.91
CA GLU A 376 19.88 -49.12 -10.03
C GLU A 376 19.09 -50.21 -9.27
N PRO A 377 19.06 -51.46 -9.78
CA PRO A 377 18.18 -52.53 -9.31
C PRO A 377 18.75 -53.20 -8.05
N LYS A 378 17.89 -53.47 -7.06
CA LYS A 378 18.20 -54.41 -5.97
C LYS A 378 17.52 -55.75 -6.24
N HIS A 379 18.36 -56.78 -6.26
CA HIS A 379 17.99 -58.20 -6.27
C HIS A 379 16.96 -58.58 -5.21
#